data_AF-K1SNV0-F1
#
_entry.id   AF-K1SNV0-F1
#
_cell.length_a   1.000
_cell.length_b   1.000
_cell.length_c   1.000
_cell.angle_alpha   90.00
_cell.angle_beta   90.00
_cell.angle_gamma   90.00
#
_symmetry.space_group_name_H-M   'P 1'
#
loop_
_entity.id
_entity.type
_entity.pdbx_description
1 polymer ?
#
loop_
_entity_poly.entity_id
_entity_poly.type
_entity_poly.pdbx_seq_one_letter_code
_entity_poly.pdbx_strand_id
1 'polypeptide(L)'
;AYTFQIYFDFSGYSDMACGLGNMMGFEFLKNFNYPYIAKSITDFWRRWHISLSTWFKEYVYIPLGGNRKGVKRQILNLLIVWGLTGLWHGAAYNFVLWGLYYGLLLILEKFVLKKFLDRLPSFVQHIYTLFIIIIGWGLFYFTDVGQLGEFMVDLFQFRQRNLR
;
A
#
# COMPACT_ATOMS: atom_id res chain seq x y z
N ALA A 1 6.20 -12.36 9.52
CA ALA A 1 5.06 -12.48 10.44
C ALA A 1 4.14 -11.24 10.37
N TYR A 2 4.67 -10.03 10.59
CA TYR A 2 3.88 -8.78 10.65
C TYR A 2 2.96 -8.53 9.44
N THR A 3 3.43 -8.75 8.20
CA THR A 3 2.63 -8.55 6.98
C THR A 3 1.31 -9.36 6.98
N PHE A 4 1.34 -10.63 7.40
CA PHE A 4 0.13 -11.42 7.50
C PHE A 4 -0.75 -11.00 8.68
N GLN A 5 -0.14 -10.60 9.80
CA GLN A 5 -0.88 -10.12 10.96
C GLN A 5 -1.72 -8.88 10.64
N ILE A 6 -1.11 -7.84 10.04
CA ILE A 6 -1.85 -6.62 9.68
C ILE A 6 -3.00 -6.90 8.70
N TYR A 7 -2.81 -7.83 7.78
CA TYR A 7 -3.86 -8.21 6.83
C TYR A 7 -4.98 -8.99 7.49
N PHE A 8 -4.68 -10.05 8.24
CA PHE A 8 -5.71 -10.91 8.82
C PHE A 8 -6.52 -10.19 9.88
N ASP A 9 -5.88 -9.36 10.70
CA ASP A 9 -6.57 -8.56 11.70
C ASP A 9 -7.54 -7.56 11.04
N PHE A 10 -7.03 -6.79 10.08
CA PHE A 10 -7.82 -5.73 9.48
C PHE A 10 -8.88 -6.23 8.48
N SER A 11 -8.58 -7.33 7.76
CA SER A 11 -9.56 -8.01 6.92
C SER A 11 -10.65 -8.66 7.77
N GLY A 12 -10.27 -9.35 8.86
CA GLY A 12 -11.22 -9.99 9.76
C GLY A 12 -12.21 -8.99 10.35
N TYR A 13 -11.72 -7.86 10.87
CA TYR A 13 -12.58 -6.77 11.34
C TYR A 13 -13.51 -6.23 10.24
N SER A 14 -12.98 -6.01 9.04
CA SER A 14 -13.78 -5.48 7.91
C SER A 14 -14.88 -6.44 7.47
N ASP A 15 -14.60 -7.74 7.44
CA ASP A 15 -15.58 -8.77 7.06
C ASP A 15 -16.69 -8.91 8.11
N MET A 16 -16.34 -8.83 9.40
CA MET A 16 -17.34 -8.77 10.48
C MET A 16 -18.26 -7.54 10.33
N ALA A 17 -17.70 -6.37 10.04
CA ALA A 17 -18.48 -5.15 9.82
C ALA A 17 -19.43 -5.28 8.61
N CYS A 18 -18.96 -5.89 7.51
CA CYS A 18 -19.81 -6.17 6.34
C CYS A 18 -20.93 -7.16 6.69
N GLY A 19 -20.63 -8.22 7.46
CA GLY A 19 -21.61 -9.20 7.91
C GLY A 19 -22.71 -8.57 8.76
N LEU A 20 -22.34 -7.74 9.74
CA LEU A 20 -23.29 -7.00 10.57
C LEU A 20 -24.12 -6.00 9.74
N GLY A 21 -23.49 -5.29 8.81
CA GLY A 21 -24.19 -4.40 7.87
C GLY A 21 -25.28 -5.15 7.08
N ASN A 22 -24.92 -6.30 6.51
CA ASN A 22 -25.85 -7.12 5.75
C ASN A 22 -27.02 -7.61 6.61
N MET A 23 -26.77 -7.99 7.88
CA MET A 23 -27.83 -8.35 8.82
C MET A 23 -28.79 -7.19 9.12
N MET A 24 -28.30 -5.95 9.07
CA MET A 24 -29.09 -4.73 9.27
C MET A 24 -29.69 -4.17 7.97
N GLY A 25 -29.52 -4.86 6.84
CA GLY A 25 -30.04 -4.42 5.52
C GLY A 25 -29.18 -3.40 4.79
N PHE A 26 -27.92 -3.19 5.22
CA PHE A 26 -26.96 -2.31 4.56
C PHE A 26 -25.89 -3.12 3.82
N GLU A 27 -25.62 -2.76 2.56
CA GLU A 27 -24.52 -3.37 1.80
C GLU A 27 -23.28 -2.46 1.86
N PHE A 28 -22.24 -2.91 2.57
CA PHE A 28 -20.96 -2.20 2.63
C PHE A 28 -19.98 -2.69 1.56
N LEU A 29 -19.12 -1.78 1.09
CA LEU A 29 -18.01 -2.11 0.21
C LEU A 29 -16.97 -2.96 0.94
N LYS A 30 -16.56 -4.06 0.32
CA LYS A 30 -15.45 -4.90 0.82
C LYS A 30 -14.15 -4.08 0.85
N ASN A 31 -13.40 -4.18 1.95
CA ASN A 31 -12.12 -3.50 2.08
C ASN A 31 -10.95 -4.24 1.43
N PHE A 32 -11.00 -5.56 1.35
CA PHE A 32 -9.88 -6.37 0.88
C PHE A 32 -10.30 -7.34 -0.21
N ASN A 33 -9.43 -7.53 -1.20
CA ASN A 33 -9.62 -8.50 -2.27
C ASN A 33 -8.31 -9.20 -2.65
N TYR A 34 -7.87 -10.13 -1.80
CA TYR A 34 -6.61 -10.89 -1.94
C TYR A 34 -5.43 -9.98 -2.33
N PRO A 35 -5.06 -8.99 -1.50
CA PRO A 35 -4.07 -7.99 -1.89
C PRO A 35 -2.69 -8.59 -2.18
N TYR A 36 -2.29 -9.65 -1.48
CA TYR A 36 -1.00 -10.32 -1.67
C TYR A 36 -0.92 -11.24 -2.88
N ILE A 37 -1.89 -11.26 -3.81
CA ILE A 37 -1.70 -11.88 -5.13
C ILE A 37 -1.38 -10.86 -6.22
N ALA A 38 -1.27 -9.58 -5.84
CA ALA A 38 -1.02 -8.49 -6.76
C ALA A 38 0.30 -8.65 -7.52
N LYS A 39 0.30 -8.21 -8.78
CA LYS A 39 1.47 -8.25 -9.68
C LYS A 39 2.08 -6.86 -9.90
N SER A 40 1.48 -5.83 -9.33
CA SER A 40 2.02 -4.47 -9.34
C SER A 40 1.58 -3.72 -8.09
N ILE A 41 2.27 -2.64 -7.75
CA ILE A 41 1.90 -1.81 -6.60
C ILE A 41 0.56 -1.12 -6.84
N THR A 42 0.28 -0.76 -8.09
CA THR A 42 -1.03 -0.25 -8.48
C THR A 42 -2.15 -1.27 -8.23
N ASP A 43 -1.93 -2.55 -8.57
CA ASP A 43 -2.92 -3.62 -8.35
C ASP A 43 -3.09 -3.92 -6.85
N PHE A 44 -1.99 -3.92 -6.08
CA PHE A 44 -2.04 -4.08 -4.62
C PHE A 44 -2.97 -3.05 -3.97
N TRP A 45 -2.80 -1.77 -4.27
CA TRP A 45 -3.61 -0.69 -3.71
C TRP A 45 -5.05 -0.63 -4.23
N ARG A 46 -5.36 -1.34 -5.33
CA ARG A 46 -6.75 -1.56 -5.76
C ARG A 46 -7.44 -2.68 -4.97
N ARG A 47 -6.67 -3.49 -4.25
CA ARG A 47 -7.12 -4.66 -3.48
C ARG A 47 -7.01 -4.46 -1.97
N TRP A 48 -6.25 -3.47 -1.53
CA TRP A 48 -6.01 -3.15 -0.14
C TRP A 48 -6.82 -1.91 0.26
N HIS A 49 -7.58 -2.00 1.35
CA HIS A 49 -8.38 -0.91 1.93
C HIS A 49 -9.21 -0.13 0.90
N ILE A 50 -9.99 -0.86 0.10
CA ILE A 50 -10.73 -0.37 -1.06
C ILE A 50 -11.65 0.80 -0.72
N SER A 51 -12.32 0.80 0.44
CA SER A 51 -13.18 1.92 0.85
C SER A 51 -12.40 3.24 0.99
N LEU A 52 -11.26 3.22 1.68
CA LEU A 52 -10.40 4.39 1.88
C LEU A 52 -9.79 4.86 0.56
N SER A 53 -9.26 3.94 -0.25
CA SER A 53 -8.74 4.28 -1.57
C SER A 53 -9.81 4.89 -2.48
N THR A 54 -11.05 4.40 -2.38
CA THR A 54 -12.20 4.98 -3.09
C THR A 54 -12.51 6.38 -2.56
N TRP A 55 -12.53 6.58 -1.25
CA TRP A 55 -12.78 7.89 -0.65
C TRP A 55 -11.75 8.93 -1.11
N PHE A 56 -10.45 8.64 -1.03
CA PHE A 56 -9.42 9.55 -1.52
C PHE A 56 -9.53 9.82 -3.03
N LYS A 57 -9.91 8.80 -3.81
CA LYS A 57 -10.10 8.97 -5.25
C LYS A 57 -11.27 9.93 -5.56
N GLU A 58 -12.43 9.72 -4.94
CA GLU A 58 -13.64 10.50 -5.20
C GLU A 58 -13.58 11.91 -4.60
N TYR A 59 -13.02 12.07 -3.40
CA TYR A 59 -13.07 13.33 -2.65
C TYR A 59 -11.80 14.18 -2.74
N VAL A 60 -10.67 13.60 -3.18
CA VAL A 60 -9.40 14.35 -3.31
C VAL A 60 -8.91 14.31 -4.75
N TYR A 61 -8.68 13.11 -5.29
CA TYR A 61 -8.01 12.97 -6.59
C TYR A 61 -8.82 13.55 -7.76
N ILE A 62 -10.11 13.20 -7.86
CA ILE A 62 -11.00 13.65 -8.94
C ILE A 62 -11.23 15.18 -8.85
N PRO A 63 -11.56 15.76 -7.68
CA PRO A 63 -11.71 17.21 -7.52
C PRO A 63 -10.45 18.01 -7.89
N LEU A 64 -9.25 17.46 -7.66
CA LEU A 64 -7.99 18.10 -8.07
C LEU A 64 -7.72 18.07 -9.59
N GLY A 65 -8.68 17.57 -10.38
CA GLY A 65 -8.64 17.49 -11.84
C GLY A 65 -8.29 16.10 -12.39
N GLY A 66 -8.09 15.11 -11.51
CA GLY A 66 -7.77 13.73 -11.87
C GLY A 66 -6.65 13.63 -12.91
N ASN A 67 -6.95 12.95 -14.03
CA ASN A 67 -6.01 12.78 -15.15
C ASN A 67 -6.18 13.82 -16.28
N ARG A 68 -7.11 14.78 -16.14
CA ARG A 68 -7.57 15.62 -17.27
C ARG A 68 -6.65 16.83 -17.55
N LYS A 69 -5.75 17.16 -16.62
CA LYS A 69 -4.89 18.35 -16.67
C LYS A 69 -3.42 18.03 -16.97
N GLY A 70 -3.17 16.88 -17.61
CA GLY A 70 -1.84 16.45 -18.04
C GLY A 70 -1.00 15.76 -16.96
N VAL A 71 0.17 15.28 -17.37
CA VAL A 71 1.06 14.41 -16.56
C VAL A 71 1.58 15.11 -15.30
N LYS A 72 1.99 16.39 -15.40
CA LYS A 72 2.50 17.14 -14.24
C LYS A 72 1.45 17.25 -13.11
N ARG A 73 0.19 17.55 -13.47
CA ARG A 73 -0.90 17.62 -12.50
C ARG A 73 -1.22 16.25 -11.92
N GLN A 74 -1.16 15.21 -12.73
CA GLN A 74 -1.34 13.83 -12.27
C GLN A 74 -0.29 13.42 -11.23
N ILE A 75 1.00 13.74 -11.47
CA ILE A 75 2.09 13.49 -10.51
C ILE A 75 1.82 14.23 -9.20
N LEU A 76 1.49 15.53 -9.27
CA LEU A 76 1.17 16.32 -8.08
C LEU A 76 -0.04 15.74 -7.32
N ASN A 77 -1.10 15.36 -8.03
CA ASN A 77 -2.30 14.79 -7.41
C ASN A 77 -1.99 13.46 -6.71
N LEU A 78 -1.13 12.61 -7.29
CA LEU A 78 -0.68 11.38 -6.64
C LEU A 78 0.13 11.68 -5.37
N LEU A 79 1.07 12.63 -5.42
CA LEU A 79 1.83 13.03 -4.23
C LEU A 79 0.93 13.59 -3.14
N ILE A 80 -0.06 14.41 -3.48
CA ILE A 80 -1.03 14.96 -2.52
C ILE A 80 -1.84 13.84 -1.88
N VAL A 81 -2.44 12.95 -2.68
CA VAL A 81 -3.27 11.86 -2.16
C VAL A 81 -2.45 10.95 -1.25
N TRP A 82 -1.24 10.57 -1.65
CA TRP A 82 -0.38 9.70 -0.85
C TRP A 82 0.20 10.38 0.39
N GLY A 83 0.51 11.67 0.31
CA GLY A 83 0.88 12.47 1.48
C GLY A 83 -0.26 12.55 2.50
N LEU A 84 -1.48 12.83 2.03
CA LEU A 84 -2.66 12.85 2.89
C LEU A 84 -3.00 11.47 3.44
N THR A 85 -2.79 10.40 2.67
CA THR A 85 -2.98 9.02 3.14
C THR A 85 -2.01 8.70 4.28
N GLY A 86 -0.72 9.07 4.14
CA GLY A 86 0.25 8.93 5.22
C GLY A 86 -0.15 9.73 6.47
N LEU A 87 -0.50 11.00 6.30
CA LEU A 87 -0.94 11.86 7.41
C LEU A 87 -2.22 11.37 8.09
N TRP A 88 -3.13 10.73 7.35
CA TRP A 88 -4.35 10.14 7.90
C TRP A 88 -4.06 8.98 8.86
N HIS A 89 -2.96 8.25 8.66
CA HIS A 89 -2.56 7.16 9.54
C HIS A 89 -1.88 7.63 10.84
N GLY A 90 -1.30 8.83 10.87
CA GLY A 90 -0.76 9.44 12.08
C GLY A 90 0.24 10.57 11.84
N ALA A 91 0.60 11.28 12.91
CA ALA A 91 1.54 12.41 12.87
C ALA A 91 3.02 11.99 13.01
N ALA A 92 3.30 10.70 13.24
CA ALA A 92 4.66 10.20 13.34
C ALA A 92 5.35 10.18 11.96
N TYR A 93 6.67 10.40 11.95
CA TYR A 93 7.45 10.58 10.72
C TYR A 93 7.45 9.33 9.82
N ASN A 94 7.31 8.14 10.41
CA ASN A 94 7.25 6.87 9.70
C ASN A 94 6.07 6.83 8.70
N PHE A 95 4.90 7.38 9.07
CA PHE A 95 3.74 7.45 8.17
C PHE A 95 3.92 8.43 7.02
N VAL A 96 4.64 9.54 7.25
CA VAL A 96 5.00 10.49 6.18
C VAL A 96 5.97 9.83 5.19
N LEU A 97 7.01 9.17 5.69
CA LEU A 97 7.96 8.42 4.85
C LEU A 97 7.26 7.32 4.05
N TRP A 98 6.33 6.61 4.70
CA TRP A 98 5.51 5.57 4.07
C TRP A 98 4.62 6.12 2.95
N GLY A 99 3.96 7.26 3.18
CA GLY A 99 3.14 7.93 2.17
C GLY A 99 3.99 8.37 0.97
N LEU A 100 5.15 8.99 1.22
CA LEU A 100 6.09 9.38 0.18
C LEU A 100 6.63 8.18 -0.60
N TYR A 101 6.97 7.09 0.10
CA TYR A 101 7.46 5.85 -0.48
C TYR A 101 6.48 5.31 -1.53
N TYR A 102 5.21 5.13 -1.17
CA TYR A 102 4.21 4.64 -2.11
C TYR A 102 3.82 5.65 -3.19
N GLY A 103 3.76 6.95 -2.85
CA GLY A 103 3.50 8.00 -3.82
C GLY A 103 4.55 8.02 -4.94
N LEU A 104 5.83 8.00 -4.59
CA LEU A 104 6.94 7.95 -5.54
C LEU A 104 6.96 6.64 -6.33
N LEU A 105 6.75 5.50 -5.67
CA LEU A 105 6.70 4.21 -6.36
C LEU A 105 5.57 4.12 -7.38
N LEU A 106 4.37 4.63 -7.07
CA LEU A 106 3.25 4.61 -8.02
C LEU A 106 3.48 5.54 -9.20
N ILE A 107 4.13 6.69 -8.99
CA ILE A 107 4.56 7.58 -10.07
C ILE A 107 5.60 6.86 -10.96
N LEU A 108 6.64 6.29 -10.34
CA LEU A 108 7.71 5.61 -11.04
C LEU A 108 7.20 4.38 -11.81
N GLU A 109 6.36 3.57 -11.16
CA GLU A 109 5.72 2.41 -11.77
C GLU A 109 4.90 2.85 -12.99
N LYS A 110 4.05 3.87 -12.84
CA LYS A 110 3.17 4.32 -13.91
C LYS A 110 3.91 4.87 -15.13
N PHE A 111 4.91 5.71 -14.93
CA PHE A 111 5.54 6.47 -16.01
C PHE A 111 6.83 5.85 -16.54
N VAL A 112 7.51 5.03 -15.74
CA VAL A 112 8.84 4.48 -16.08
C VAL A 112 8.78 2.96 -16.14
N LEU A 113 8.44 2.30 -15.03
CA LEU A 113 8.65 0.85 -14.90
C LEU A 113 7.56 0.03 -15.60
N LYS A 114 6.35 0.55 -15.80
CA LYS A 114 5.22 -0.20 -16.35
C LYS A 114 5.59 -0.94 -17.64
N LYS A 115 6.25 -0.27 -18.58
CA LYS A 115 6.66 -0.87 -19.87
C LYS A 115 7.64 -2.04 -19.70
N PHE A 116 8.47 -2.00 -18.66
CA PHE A 116 9.44 -3.05 -18.36
C PHE A 116 8.77 -4.18 -17.58
N LEU A 117 8.00 -3.86 -16.55
CA LEU A 117 7.28 -4.82 -15.72
C LEU A 117 6.28 -5.63 -16.54
N ASP A 118 5.56 -5.00 -17.47
CA ASP A 118 4.60 -5.67 -18.37
C ASP A 118 5.25 -6.74 -19.26
N ARG A 119 6.58 -6.69 -19.47
CA ARG A 119 7.35 -7.68 -20.26
C ARG A 119 7.89 -8.83 -19.41
N LEU A 120 7.89 -8.71 -18.08
CA LEU A 120 8.39 -9.75 -17.20
C LEU A 120 7.36 -10.86 -17.01
N PRO A 121 7.78 -12.11 -16.75
CA PRO A 121 6.88 -13.17 -16.36
C PRO A 121 6.08 -12.81 -15.12
N SER A 122 4.82 -13.25 -15.07
CA SER A 122 3.88 -12.93 -13.98
C SER A 122 4.43 -13.24 -12.57
N PHE A 123 5.22 -14.30 -12.42
CA PHE A 123 5.80 -14.67 -11.13
C PHE A 123 6.86 -13.66 -10.67
N VAL A 124 7.66 -13.13 -11.58
CA VAL A 124 8.69 -12.12 -11.28
C VAL A 124 8.04 -10.80 -10.84
N GLN A 125 7.00 -10.37 -11.56
CA GLN A 125 6.21 -9.18 -11.17
C GLN A 125 5.61 -9.33 -9.76
N HIS A 126 5.12 -10.54 -9.46
CA HIS A 126 4.54 -10.86 -8.16
C HIS A 126 5.59 -10.83 -7.03
N ILE A 127 6.76 -11.46 -7.21
CA ILE A 127 7.87 -11.39 -6.23
C ILE A 127 8.30 -9.94 -5.99
N TYR A 128 8.51 -9.18 -7.07
CA TYR A 128 8.85 -7.76 -6.98
C TYR A 128 7.82 -7.00 -6.14
N THR A 129 6.54 -7.21 -6.42
CA THR A 129 5.42 -6.56 -5.72
C THR A 129 5.42 -6.91 -4.24
N LEU A 130 5.54 -8.20 -3.90
CA LEU A 130 5.63 -8.64 -2.50
C LEU A 130 6.81 -8.03 -1.76
N PHE A 131 7.98 -7.98 -2.40
CA PHE A 131 9.18 -7.42 -1.81
C PHE A 131 9.00 -5.94 -1.43
N ILE A 132 8.48 -5.14 -2.36
CA ILE A 132 8.15 -3.72 -2.15
C ILE A 132 7.09 -3.56 -1.05
N ILE A 133 6.07 -4.41 -1.03
CA ILE A 133 5.03 -4.38 0.01
C ILE A 133 5.62 -4.67 1.40
N ILE A 134 6.52 -5.65 1.52
CA ILE A 134 7.17 -6.00 2.80
C ILE A 134 7.99 -4.83 3.32
N ILE A 135 8.78 -4.17 2.46
CA ILE A 135 9.52 -2.95 2.82
C ILE A 135 8.56 -1.85 3.27
N GLY A 136 7.48 -1.63 2.52
CA GLY A 136 6.45 -0.67 2.88
C GLY A 136 5.84 -0.96 4.25
N TRP A 137 5.58 -2.21 4.60
CA TRP A 137 5.09 -2.56 5.94
C TRP A 137 6.13 -2.36 7.04
N GLY A 138 7.42 -2.58 6.74
CA GLY A 138 8.51 -2.22 7.66
C GLY A 138 8.51 -0.73 7.98
N LEU A 139 8.39 0.12 6.95
CA LEU A 139 8.26 1.58 7.12
C LEU A 139 7.02 1.97 7.93
N PHE A 140 5.91 1.24 7.77
CA PHE A 140 4.68 1.52 8.52
C PHE A 140 4.82 1.13 10.00
N TYR A 141 5.50 0.03 10.28
CA TYR A 141 5.59 -0.55 11.62
C TYR A 141 6.63 0.11 12.52
N PHE A 142 7.84 0.32 12.01
CA PHE A 142 8.94 0.82 12.83
C PHE A 142 8.89 2.34 12.94
N THR A 143 8.73 2.82 14.18
CA THR A 143 8.77 4.25 14.54
C THR A 143 10.16 4.70 14.95
N ASP A 144 11.15 3.82 14.97
CA ASP A 144 12.57 4.11 15.19
C ASP A 144 13.39 3.79 13.94
N VAL A 145 14.19 4.75 13.47
CA VAL A 145 15.00 4.60 12.24
C VAL A 145 16.09 3.55 12.42
N GLY A 146 16.62 3.39 13.64
CA GLY A 146 17.61 2.36 13.95
C GLY A 146 17.03 0.96 13.79
N GLN A 147 15.86 0.71 14.39
CA GLN A 147 15.15 -0.58 14.26
C GLN A 147 14.71 -0.87 12.81
N LEU A 148 14.29 0.16 12.07
CA LEU A 148 14.03 0.03 10.64
C LEU A 148 15.29 -0.38 9.87
N GLY A 149 16.43 0.23 10.19
CA GLY A 149 17.73 -0.10 9.60
C GLY A 149 18.14 -1.55 9.88
N GLU A 150 18.01 -2.00 11.13
CA GLU A 150 18.25 -3.40 11.52
C GLU A 150 17.34 -4.36 10.76
N PHE A 151 16.04 -4.05 10.66
CA PHE A 151 15.10 -4.85 9.88
C PHE A 151 15.50 -4.95 8.40
N MET A 152 15.93 -3.84 7.79
CA MET A 152 16.39 -3.83 6.40
C MET A 152 17.66 -4.68 6.23
N VAL A 153 18.59 -4.59 7.17
CA VAL A 153 19.81 -5.41 7.16
C VAL A 153 19.47 -6.90 7.31
N ASP A 154 18.61 -7.26 8.26
CA ASP A 154 18.15 -8.64 8.49
C ASP A 154 17.39 -9.22 7.28
N LEU A 155 16.73 -8.38 6.48
CA LEU A 155 16.06 -8.81 5.25
C LEU A 155 17.04 -9.36 4.21
N PHE A 156 18.27 -8.81 4.16
CA PHE A 156 19.32 -9.23 3.24
C PHE A 156 20.36 -10.15 3.89
N GLN A 157 20.47 -10.13 5.22
CA GLN A 157 21.30 -11.04 5.97
C GLN A 157 20.47 -12.28 6.33
N PHE A 158 20.68 -13.37 5.58
CA PHE A 158 20.25 -14.71 5.98
C PHE A 158 21.09 -15.23 7.15
N ARG A 159 21.18 -14.48 8.25
CA ARG A 159 21.88 -14.93 9.45
C ARG A 159 20.93 -15.84 10.21
N GLN A 160 21.28 -17.12 10.31
CA GLN A 160 20.64 -18.02 11.27
C GLN A 160 20.81 -17.42 12.67
N ARG A 161 19.76 -16.80 13.20
CA ARG A 161 19.65 -16.58 14.64
C ARG A 161 19.54 -17.96 15.26
N ASN A 162 20.67 -18.47 15.75
CA ASN A 162 20.70 -19.61 16.65
C ASN A 162 19.80 -19.27 17.83
N LEU A 163 18.59 -19.83 17.80
CA LEU A 163 17.70 -19.87 18.96
C LEU A 163 18.42 -20.72 20.01
N ARG A 164 18.92 -20.06 21.05
CA ARG A 164 19.20 -20.68 22.35
C ARG A 164 18.20 -20.13 23.35
#